data_AF-A0A1Y2HUZ4-F1
#
_entry.id   AF-A0A1Y2HUZ4-F1
#
_cell.length_a   1.000
_cell.length_b   1.000
_cell.length_c   1.000
_cell.angle_alpha   90.00
_cell.angle_beta   90.00
_cell.angle_gamma   90.00
#
_symmetry.space_group_name_H-M   'P 1'
#
loop_
_entity.id
_entity.type
_entity.pdbx_description
1 polymer ?
#
loop_
_entity_poly.entity_id
_entity_poly.type
_entity_poly.pdbx_seq_one_letter_code
_entity_poly.pdbx_strand_id
1 'polypeptide(L)'
;MANTIVETYLLPGSPKEVNCPNLIRKKVVEDVQTGGQCDSETFAPVEAKILELMRLSSFPHFVRFVEGKQMSPSDARPTSQGAQ
;
A
#
# COMPACT_ATOMS: atom_id res chain seq x y z
N MET A 1 18.97 -8.72 5.85
CA MET A 1 17.97 -7.82 5.25
C MET A 1 16.69 -8.58 4.89
N ALA A 2 16.76 -9.68 4.13
CA ALA A 2 15.58 -10.50 3.79
C ALA A 2 14.80 -11.02 5.02
N ASN A 3 15.49 -11.56 6.04
CA ASN A 3 14.86 -11.97 7.31
C ASN A 3 14.09 -10.83 7.99
N THR A 4 14.67 -9.64 8.04
CA THR A 4 14.02 -8.46 8.63
C THR A 4 12.72 -8.10 7.88
N ILE A 5 12.69 -8.23 6.56
CA ILE A 5 11.47 -8.01 5.76
C ILE A 5 10.41 -9.05 6.12
N VAL A 6 10.78 -10.32 6.21
CA VAL A 6 9.87 -11.41 6.60
C VAL A 6 9.28 -11.16 7.99
N GLU A 7 10.13 -10.89 8.98
CA GLU A 7 9.72 -10.66 10.38
C GLU A 7 8.87 -9.40 10.58
N THR A 8 9.09 -8.37 9.77
CA THR A 8 8.40 -7.09 9.93
C THR A 8 7.05 -7.07 9.21
N TYR A 9 6.92 -7.78 8.08
CA TYR A 9 5.78 -7.62 7.16
C TYR A 9 5.05 -8.92 6.82
N LEU A 10 5.70 -10.09 6.84
CA LEU A 10 5.14 -11.32 6.26
C LEU A 10 4.68 -12.36 7.28
N LEU A 11 5.23 -12.35 8.49
CA LEU A 11 4.79 -13.30 9.53
C LEU A 11 3.40 -12.91 10.10
N PRO A 12 2.57 -13.90 10.47
CA PRO A 12 1.34 -13.61 11.21
C PRO A 12 1.63 -12.87 12.52
N GLY A 13 0.93 -11.77 12.77
CA GLY A 13 1.13 -10.92 13.96
C GLY A 13 2.32 -9.96 13.86
N SER A 14 2.94 -9.84 12.68
CA SER A 14 4.03 -8.86 12.48
C SER A 14 3.55 -7.43 12.75
N PRO A 15 4.42 -6.53 13.26
CA PRO A 15 4.03 -5.16 13.57
C PRO A 15 3.51 -4.36 12.36
N LYS A 16 3.92 -4.75 11.15
CA LYS A 16 3.46 -4.16 9.89
C LYS A 16 2.96 -5.24 8.94
N GLU A 17 2.29 -6.26 9.47
CA GLU A 17 1.79 -7.38 8.66
C GLU A 17 0.99 -6.87 7.45
N VAL A 18 1.40 -7.28 6.25
CA VAL A 18 0.71 -6.93 5.01
C VAL A 18 -0.34 -7.98 4.66
N ASN A 19 -1.41 -7.54 3.98
CA ASN A 19 -2.45 -8.43 3.49
C ASN A 19 -1.98 -9.25 2.28
N CYS A 20 -1.15 -10.28 2.52
CA CYS A 20 -0.62 -11.16 1.50
C CYS A 20 -1.32 -12.54 1.51
N PRO A 21 -1.76 -13.07 0.36
CA PRO A 21 -2.31 -14.42 0.29
C PRO A 21 -1.36 -15.49 0.85
N ASN A 22 -1.90 -16.41 1.64
CA ASN A 22 -1.11 -17.40 2.38
C ASN A 22 -0.23 -18.29 1.49
N LEU A 23 -0.67 -18.59 0.27
CA LEU A 23 0.12 -19.41 -0.67
C LEU A 23 1.42 -18.71 -1.07
N ILE A 24 1.35 -17.41 -1.39
CA ILE A 24 2.51 -16.61 -1.80
C ILE A 24 3.43 -16.37 -0.60
N ARG A 25 2.82 -15.99 0.53
CA ARG A 25 3.51 -15.73 1.79
C ARG A 25 4.35 -16.93 2.24
N LYS A 26 3.76 -18.13 2.31
CA LYS A 26 4.46 -19.34 2.77
C LYS A 26 5.70 -19.65 1.94
N LYS A 27 5.56 -19.61 0.61
CA LYS A 27 6.67 -19.86 -0.30
C LYS A 27 7.86 -18.92 -0.04
N VAL A 28 7.61 -17.61 0.02
CA VAL A 28 8.68 -16.62 0.28
C VAL A 28 9.29 -16.78 1.66
N VAL A 29 8.48 -17.05 2.69
CA VAL A 29 8.99 -17.29 4.06
C VAL A 29 9.90 -18.51 4.09
N GLU A 30 9.50 -19.61 3.44
CA GLU A 30 10.30 -20.84 3.34
C GLU A 30 11.61 -20.60 2.57
N ASP A 31 11.55 -19.93 1.42
CA ASP A 31 12.71 -19.61 0.59
C ASP A 31 13.75 -18.75 1.35
N VAL A 32 13.29 -17.78 2.15
CA VAL A 32 14.15 -16.91 2.96
C VAL A 32 14.70 -17.63 4.20
N GLN A 33 13.87 -18.42 4.90
CA GLN A 33 14.26 -19.06 6.17
C GLN A 33 15.14 -20.29 5.98
N THR A 34 15.02 -21.01 4.87
CA THR A 34 15.83 -22.21 4.58
C THR A 34 17.26 -21.87 4.14
N GLY A 35 17.61 -20.58 4.07
CA GLY A 35 18.96 -20.13 3.74
C GLY A 35 19.33 -20.31 2.26
N GLY A 36 18.33 -20.46 1.38
CA GLY A 36 18.53 -20.38 -0.06
C GLY A 36 19.07 -19.00 -0.47
N GLN A 37 19.65 -18.89 -1.67
CA GLN A 37 20.03 -17.59 -2.19
C GLN A 37 18.77 -16.72 -2.34
N CYS A 38 18.63 -15.72 -1.47
CA CYS A 38 17.71 -14.61 -1.68
C CYS A 38 18.26 -13.74 -2.80
N ASP A 39 17.74 -13.95 -4.00
CA ASP A 39 17.96 -13.07 -5.14
C ASP A 39 17.04 -11.84 -5.07
N SER A 40 17.24 -10.89 -5.97
CA SER A 40 16.37 -9.70 -6.05
C SER A 40 14.92 -10.04 -6.39
N GLU A 41 14.65 -11.24 -6.91
CA GLU A 41 13.34 -11.67 -7.39
C GLU A 41 12.53 -12.47 -6.36
N THR A 42 13.16 -12.91 -5.25
CA THR A 42 12.52 -13.70 -4.18
C THR A 42 11.20 -13.05 -3.70
N PHE A 43 11.14 -11.72 -3.64
CA PHE A 43 9.96 -10.98 -3.19
C PHE A 43 9.01 -10.53 -4.31
N ALA A 44 9.37 -10.71 -5.59
CA ALA A 44 8.59 -10.22 -6.72
C ALA A 44 7.12 -10.70 -6.70
N PRO A 45 6.79 -11.95 -6.31
CA PRO A 45 5.40 -12.38 -6.19
C PRO A 45 4.61 -11.64 -5.10
N VAL A 46 5.25 -11.32 -3.98
CA VAL A 46 4.65 -10.56 -2.88
C VAL A 46 4.46 -9.11 -3.31
N GLU A 47 5.48 -8.50 -3.90
CA GLU A 47 5.45 -7.13 -4.40
C GLU A 47 4.31 -6.94 -5.41
N ALA A 48 4.24 -7.80 -6.43
CA ALA A 48 3.20 -7.74 -7.45
C ALA A 48 1.80 -7.78 -6.82
N LYS A 49 1.59 -8.65 -5.83
CA LYS A 49 0.28 -8.78 -5.19
C LYS A 49 -0.07 -7.58 -4.31
N ILE A 50 0.88 -7.05 -3.54
CA ILE A 50 0.65 -5.86 -2.72
C ILE A 50 0.40 -4.64 -3.62
N LEU A 51 1.13 -4.50 -4.73
CA LEU A 51 0.90 -3.44 -5.70
C LEU A 51 -0.49 -3.53 -6.33
N GLU A 52 -0.94 -4.72 -6.72
CA GLU A 52 -2.30 -4.96 -7.20
C GLU A 52 -3.34 -4.52 -6.15
N LEU A 53 -3.17 -4.94 -4.90
CA LEU A 53 -4.08 -4.57 -3.81
C LEU A 53 -4.10 -3.05 -3.57
N MET A 54 -2.94 -2.39 -3.60
CA MET A 54 -2.87 -0.93 -3.47
C MET A 54 -3.60 -0.23 -4.62
N ARG A 55 -3.43 -0.70 -5.87
CA ARG A 55 -4.11 -0.14 -7.05
C ARG A 55 -5.63 -0.30 -6.99
N LEU A 56 -6.11 -1.45 -6.51
CA LEU A 56 -7.54 -1.74 -6.45
C LEU A 56 -8.25 -1.09 -5.26
N SER A 57 -7.58 -1.04 -4.10
CA SER A 57 -8.20 -0.57 -2.86
C SER A 57 -7.75 0.83 -2.48
N SER A 58 -6.45 1.06 -2.30
CA SER A 58 -5.93 2.28 -1.69
C SER A 58 -5.89 3.46 -2.67
N PHE A 59 -5.54 3.20 -3.92
CA PHE A 59 -5.33 4.24 -4.93
C PHE A 59 -6.61 5.03 -5.27
N PRO A 60 -7.79 4.41 -5.49
CA PRO A 60 -9.01 5.18 -5.75
C PRO A 60 -9.41 6.07 -4.57
N HIS A 61 -9.21 5.61 -3.33
CA HIS A 61 -9.45 6.42 -2.13
C HIS A 61 -8.46 7.58 -2.03
N PHE A 62 -7.19 7.33 -2.33
CA PHE A 62 -6.16 8.37 -2.36
C PHE A 62 -6.47 9.45 -3.40
N VAL A 63 -6.85 9.08 -4.63
CA VAL A 63 -7.23 10.03 -5.68
C VAL A 63 -8.39 10.92 -5.22
N ARG A 64 -9.48 10.31 -4.72
CA ARG A 64 -10.62 11.07 -4.19
C ARG A 64 -10.24 11.98 -3.03
N PHE A 65 -9.33 11.54 -2.16
CA PHE A 65 -8.85 12.36 -1.06
C PHE A 65 -8.06 13.57 -1.54
N VAL A 66 -7.19 13.40 -2.54
CA VAL A 66 -6.41 14.50 -3.13
C VAL A 66 -7.32 15.47 -3.88
N GLU A 67 -8.25 14.96 -4.69
CA GLU A 67 -9.24 15.77 -5.41
C GLU A 67 -10.17 16.50 -4.45
N GLY A 68 -10.66 15.82 -3.42
CA GLY A 68 -11.49 16.40 -2.36
C GLY A 68 -10.74 17.43 -1.51
N LYS A 69 -9.43 17.26 -1.30
CA LYS A 69 -8.58 18.27 -0.64
C LYS A 69 -8.27 19.48 -1.51
N GLN A 70 -8.36 19.38 -2.84
CA GLN A 70 -8.30 20.56 -3.71
C GLN A 70 -9.60 21.40 -3.64
N MET A 71 -10.68 20.84 -3.08
CA MET A 71 -11.97 21.53 -2.90
C MET A 71 -12.21 21.94 -1.44
N SER A 72 -11.42 22.88 -0.93
CA SER A 72 -11.85 24.00 -0.04
C SER A 72 -10.64 24.73 0.58
N PRO A 73 -10.71 26.04 0.92
CA PRO A 73 -11.67 27.10 0.53
C PRO A 73 -10.98 28.47 0.27
N SER A 74 -10.98 29.05 -0.93
CA SER A 74 -10.66 30.50 -1.07
C SER A 74 -11.22 31.28 -2.27
N ASP A 75 -11.78 30.69 -3.33
CA ASP A 75 -12.14 31.49 -4.52
C ASP A 75 -13.58 31.32 -5.03
N ALA A 76 -14.56 31.66 -4.19
CA ALA A 76 -15.85 32.12 -4.70
C ALA A 76 -16.33 33.28 -3.83
N ARG A 77 -16.04 34.49 -4.31
CA ARG A 77 -16.30 35.80 -3.68
C ARG A 77 -17.76 35.97 -3.25
N PRO A 78 -18.04 36.84 -2.26
CA PRO A 78 -19.41 37.18 -1.90
C PRO A 78 -20.13 37.79 -3.10
N THR A 79 -21.32 37.27 -3.37
CA THR A 79 -22.32 37.90 -4.23
C THR A 79 -22.55 39.33 -3.73
N SER A 80 -22.12 40.31 -4.52
CA SER A 80 -22.43 41.71 -4.28
C SER A 80 -23.95 41.86 -4.17
N GLN A 81 -24.36 42.39 -3.03
CA GLN A 81 -25.70 42.87 -2.73
C GLN A 81 -26.26 43.70 -3.89
N GLY A 82 -27.54 43.49 -4.20
CA GLY A 82 -28.30 44.46 -4.97
C GLY A 82 -28.53 45.72 -4.13
N ALA A 83 -28.48 46.90 -4.77
CA ALA A 83 -29.26 48.07 -4.39
C ALA A 83 -29.12 49.17 -5.46
N GLN A 84 -30.27 49.49 -6.06
CA GLN A 84 -30.70 50.76 -6.66
C GLN A 84 -30.13 51.18 -8.02
#